data_AF-A0A4Q3W0Z3-F1
#
_entry.id   AF-A0A4Q3W0Z3-F1
#
_cell.length_a   1.000
_cell.length_b   1.000
_cell.length_c   1.000
_cell.angle_alpha   90.00
_cell.angle_beta   90.00
_cell.angle_gamma   90.00
#
_symmetry.space_group_name_H-M   'P 1'
#
loop_
_entity.id
_entity.type
_entity.pdbx_description
1 polymer ?
#
loop_
_entity_poly.entity_id
_entity_poly.type
_entity_poly.pdbx_seq_one_letter_code
_entity_poly.pdbx_strand_id
1 'polypeptide(L)'
;MALGNVEDIVPVSVIGLKAVLPRFGDAQLTLEDQAGSTLGLLFPLGEGIALTDVSGDDFHRCPNCDLPVESLASPYCSETCKAQAAFVRQLRGALATGSILSPEKQTAFGERLWWLLGGGLPMREARIPESAKRQVIKRSGGACEFCREPMTAVENFGSGCNRPLHLRAVCVDCSRTKAYGDLEFSQSAPVVAMLRDLSQRINTVVPMRPCDDPDHWDWRSFVAQRRSRRFELE
;
A
#
# COMPACT_ATOMS: atom_id res chain seq x y z
N MET A 1 19.04 1.11 -38.91
CA MET A 1 18.78 1.26 -37.47
C MET A 1 17.95 2.51 -37.29
N ALA A 2 16.64 2.36 -37.08
CA ALA A 2 15.75 3.49 -36.84
C ALA A 2 15.97 3.96 -35.39
N LEU A 3 16.50 5.18 -35.24
CA LEU A 3 16.46 5.90 -33.98
C LEU A 3 14.99 6.27 -33.75
N GLY A 4 14.29 5.47 -32.95
CA GLY A 4 12.94 5.79 -32.53
C GLY A 4 12.97 7.10 -31.76
N ASN A 5 12.14 8.05 -32.18
CA ASN A 5 11.91 9.29 -31.45
C ASN A 5 11.52 8.94 -30.01
N VAL A 6 12.39 9.26 -29.07
CA VAL A 6 12.02 9.31 -27.65
C VAL A 6 11.13 10.55 -27.55
N GLU A 7 9.82 10.36 -27.69
CA GLU A 7 8.88 11.39 -27.30
C GLU A 7 9.20 11.75 -25.85
N ASP A 8 9.45 13.03 -25.58
CA ASP A 8 9.68 13.55 -24.25
C ASP A 8 8.50 13.16 -23.36
N ILE A 9 8.68 12.11 -22.55
CA ILE A 9 7.70 11.69 -21.55
C ILE A 9 7.68 12.80 -20.50
N VAL A 10 6.76 13.75 -20.67
CA VAL A 10 6.48 14.76 -19.65
C VAL A 10 6.01 13.97 -18.42
N PRO A 11 6.74 14.01 -17.29
CA PRO A 11 6.35 13.27 -16.10
C PRO A 11 4.93 13.67 -15.73
N VAL A 12 4.06 12.68 -15.49
CA VAL A 12 2.69 12.95 -15.10
C VAL A 12 2.73 13.68 -13.78
N SER A 13 2.36 14.96 -13.82
CA SER A 13 2.27 15.73 -12.59
C SER A 13 1.16 15.12 -11.72
N VAL A 14 1.37 15.18 -10.42
CA VAL A 14 0.40 14.83 -9.39
C VAL A 14 -0.95 15.53 -9.63
N ILE A 15 -0.90 16.75 -10.16
CA ILE A 15 -2.06 17.55 -10.55
C ILE A 15 -2.86 16.86 -11.67
N GLY A 16 -2.18 16.30 -12.68
CA GLY A 16 -2.82 15.58 -13.79
C GLY A 16 -3.54 14.31 -13.32
N LEU A 17 -2.94 13.56 -12.39
CA LEU A 17 -3.57 12.36 -11.84
C LEU A 17 -4.81 12.70 -11.01
N LYS A 18 -4.76 13.73 -10.17
CA LYS A 18 -5.93 14.17 -9.37
C LYS A 18 -7.14 14.53 -10.25
N ALA A 19 -6.91 15.08 -11.44
CA ALA A 19 -7.97 15.50 -12.34
C ALA A 19 -8.75 14.33 -12.96
N VAL A 20 -8.15 13.14 -13.05
CA VAL A 20 -8.76 11.96 -13.69
C VAL A 20 -9.33 10.95 -12.70
N LEU A 21 -9.03 11.10 -11.40
CA LEU A 21 -9.52 10.18 -10.39
C LEU A 21 -10.96 10.49 -9.98
N PRO A 22 -11.81 9.47 -9.74
CA PRO A 22 -13.11 9.66 -9.14
C PRO A 22 -13.01 10.32 -7.75
N ARG A 23 -14.09 10.98 -7.33
CA ARG A 23 -14.16 11.59 -6.00
C ARG A 23 -14.31 10.51 -4.93
N PHE A 24 -13.45 10.58 -3.91
CA PHE A 24 -13.52 9.67 -2.77
C PHE A 24 -14.83 9.86 -2.00
N GLY A 25 -15.48 8.74 -1.63
CA GLY A 25 -16.74 8.74 -0.88
C GLY A 25 -18.01 8.88 -1.75
N ASP A 26 -17.89 8.92 -3.08
CA ASP A 26 -19.06 8.93 -3.95
C ASP A 26 -19.71 7.54 -4.02
N ALA A 27 -20.95 7.44 -3.53
CA ALA A 27 -21.69 6.20 -3.38
C ALA A 27 -22.17 5.59 -4.71
N GLN A 28 -22.12 6.33 -5.83
CA GLN A 28 -22.56 5.83 -7.14
C GLN A 28 -21.46 5.11 -7.93
N LEU A 29 -20.24 5.09 -7.40
CA LEU A 29 -19.08 4.50 -8.07
C LEU A 29 -19.10 2.97 -8.06
N THR A 30 -18.56 2.37 -9.12
CA THR A 30 -18.23 0.94 -9.13
C THR A 30 -17.17 0.63 -8.06
N LEU A 31 -17.04 -0.64 -7.65
CA LEU A 31 -16.06 -1.00 -6.62
C LEU A 31 -14.62 -0.71 -7.07
N GLU A 32 -14.35 -0.88 -8.37
CA GLU A 32 -13.10 -0.51 -9.02
C GLU A 32 -12.85 1.00 -8.98
N ASP A 33 -13.85 1.81 -9.32
CA ASP A 33 -13.75 3.28 -9.25
C ASP A 33 -13.55 3.77 -7.80
N GLN A 34 -14.24 3.15 -6.84
CA GLN A 34 -14.05 3.43 -5.43
C GLN A 34 -12.62 3.10 -4.98
N ALA A 35 -12.08 1.95 -5.41
CA ALA A 35 -10.68 1.61 -5.15
C ALA A 35 -9.75 2.68 -5.74
N GLY A 36 -9.91 3.02 -7.02
CA GLY A 36 -9.12 4.06 -7.69
C GLY A 36 -9.19 5.42 -6.98
N SER A 37 -10.38 5.83 -6.53
CA SER A 37 -10.60 7.09 -5.80
C SER A 37 -9.77 7.20 -4.53
N THR A 38 -9.35 6.08 -3.93
CA THR A 38 -8.49 6.04 -2.74
C THR A 38 -7.15 6.73 -2.98
N LEU A 39 -6.62 6.70 -4.21
CA LEU A 39 -5.39 7.43 -4.55
C LEU A 39 -5.54 8.94 -4.38
N GLY A 40 -6.76 9.45 -4.53
CA GLY A 40 -7.09 10.86 -4.30
C GLY A 40 -6.69 11.35 -2.90
N LEU A 41 -6.63 10.46 -1.91
CA LEU A 41 -6.25 10.77 -0.53
C LEU A 41 -4.79 11.22 -0.38
N LEU A 42 -3.92 10.90 -1.35
CA LEU A 42 -2.50 11.28 -1.29
C LEU A 42 -2.24 12.73 -1.73
N PHE A 43 -3.16 13.38 -2.44
CA PHE A 43 -2.89 14.66 -3.11
C PHE A 43 -3.23 15.95 -2.34
N PRO A 44 -4.15 16.01 -1.36
CA PRO A 44 -4.38 17.24 -0.61
C PRO A 44 -3.30 17.57 0.44
N LEU A 45 -2.28 16.71 0.61
CA LEU A 45 -1.35 16.77 1.73
C LEU A 45 0.07 17.24 1.38
N GLY A 46 0.35 17.54 0.10
CA GLY A 46 1.69 17.87 -0.38
C GLY A 46 1.85 19.33 -0.79
N GLU A 47 2.13 20.22 0.17
CA GLU A 47 2.84 21.47 -0.10
C GLU A 47 4.18 21.42 0.65
N GLY A 48 5.29 21.29 -0.08
CA GLY A 48 6.62 21.37 0.51
C GLY A 48 7.70 20.65 -0.30
N ILE A 49 8.58 21.43 -0.93
CA ILE A 49 9.88 20.97 -1.42
C ILE A 49 10.85 21.06 -0.25
N ALA A 50 11.13 19.95 0.41
CA ALA A 50 12.31 19.82 1.26
C ALA A 50 13.34 18.98 0.49
N LEU A 51 14.42 19.61 0.05
CA LEU A 51 15.62 18.92 -0.41
C LEU A 51 16.35 18.44 0.84
N THR A 52 16.06 17.23 1.28
CA THR A 52 16.87 16.55 2.30
C THR A 52 17.90 15.68 1.59
N ASP A 53 19.16 15.87 1.93
CA ASP A 53 20.20 14.90 1.59
C ASP A 53 19.81 13.53 2.16
N VAL A 54 19.86 12.52 1.29
CA VAL A 54 19.70 11.12 1.71
C VAL A 54 20.84 10.83 2.68
N SER A 55 20.51 10.73 3.97
CA SER A 55 21.49 10.45 5.03
C SER A 55 22.23 9.15 4.69
N GLY A 56 23.56 9.15 4.85
CA GLY A 56 24.42 8.03 4.44
C GLY A 56 23.96 6.67 4.98
N ASP A 57 24.20 5.62 4.19
CA ASP A 57 23.67 4.28 4.43
C ASP A 57 24.17 3.66 5.75
N ASP A 58 23.36 3.76 6.81
CA ASP A 58 23.44 2.87 7.97
C ASP A 58 22.76 1.54 7.63
N PHE A 59 23.55 0.58 7.15
CA PHE A 59 23.05 -0.72 6.76
C PHE A 59 22.39 -1.48 7.93
N HIS A 60 22.63 -1.14 9.20
CA HIS A 60 22.01 -1.81 10.35
C HIS A 60 20.63 -1.25 10.71
N ARG A 61 20.14 -0.27 9.94
CA ARG A 61 18.79 0.29 10.07
C ARG A 61 17.88 -0.12 8.93
N CYS A 62 16.58 -0.02 9.19
CA CYS A 62 15.53 -0.22 8.22
C CYS A 62 15.53 0.96 7.24
N PRO A 63 15.69 0.76 5.93
CA PRO A 63 15.73 1.87 4.98
C PRO A 63 14.39 2.62 4.86
N ASN A 64 13.29 2.06 5.40
CA ASN A 64 11.96 2.68 5.36
C ASN A 64 11.63 3.53 6.61
N CYS A 65 12.19 3.20 7.78
CA CYS A 65 11.80 3.85 9.05
C CYS A 65 12.96 4.10 10.02
N ASP A 66 14.19 3.77 9.62
CA ASP A 66 15.43 3.99 10.37
C ASP A 66 15.53 3.25 11.72
N LEU A 67 14.55 2.39 12.05
CA LEU A 67 14.63 1.50 13.20
C LEU A 67 15.72 0.43 13.00
N PRO A 68 16.40 -0.02 14.07
CA PRO A 68 17.38 -1.09 13.99
C PRO A 68 16.81 -2.38 13.38
N VAL A 69 17.62 -3.08 12.59
CA VAL A 69 17.26 -4.38 11.97
C VAL A 69 18.38 -5.39 12.18
N GLU A 70 18.07 -6.43 12.94
CA GLU A 70 18.99 -7.55 13.16
C GLU A 70 18.92 -8.60 12.05
N SER A 71 17.78 -8.69 11.35
CA SER A 71 17.56 -9.67 10.30
C SER A 71 18.56 -9.51 9.16
N LEU A 72 19.21 -10.61 8.80
CA LEU A 72 20.08 -10.70 7.63
C LEU A 72 19.33 -11.19 6.39
N ALA A 73 18.02 -11.48 6.49
CA ALA A 73 17.20 -11.97 5.38
C ALA A 73 16.43 -10.85 4.65
N SER A 74 16.19 -9.73 5.33
CA SER A 74 15.42 -8.59 4.81
C SER A 74 16.07 -7.29 5.28
N PRO A 75 16.13 -6.23 4.44
CA PRO A 75 16.61 -4.94 4.89
C PRO A 75 15.62 -4.26 5.85
N TYR A 76 14.34 -4.65 5.83
CA TYR A 76 13.25 -4.01 6.56
C TYR A 76 13.00 -4.64 7.93
N CYS A 77 12.57 -3.83 8.90
CA CYS A 77 12.22 -4.30 10.25
C CYS A 77 10.88 -5.05 10.32
N SER A 78 10.00 -4.89 9.35
CA SER A 78 8.67 -5.51 9.33
C SER A 78 8.12 -5.64 7.91
N GLU A 79 7.13 -6.52 7.74
CA GLU A 79 6.39 -6.63 6.46
C GLU A 79 5.62 -5.33 6.15
N THR A 80 5.18 -4.58 7.16
CA THR A 80 4.57 -3.25 6.96
C THR A 80 5.58 -2.27 6.34
N CYS A 81 6.79 -2.18 6.87
CA CYS A 81 7.84 -1.32 6.29
C CYS A 81 8.20 -1.71 4.86
N LYS A 82 8.34 -3.01 4.61
CA LYS A 82 8.58 -3.55 3.27
C LYS A 82 7.45 -3.21 2.30
N ALA A 83 6.20 -3.33 2.76
CA ALA A 83 5.01 -3.05 1.97
C ALA A 83 4.85 -1.56 1.64
N GLN A 84 5.12 -0.66 2.59
CA GLN A 84 5.11 0.78 2.39
C GLN A 84 6.21 1.22 1.40
N ALA A 85 7.45 0.79 1.63
CA ALA A 85 8.57 1.09 0.73
C ALA A 85 8.30 0.58 -0.71
N ALA A 86 7.75 -0.62 -0.85
CA ALA A 86 7.37 -1.16 -2.16
C ALA A 86 6.28 -0.31 -2.83
N PHE A 87 5.27 0.14 -2.09
CA PHE A 87 4.20 0.98 -2.63
C PHE A 87 4.73 2.34 -3.09
N VAL A 88 5.51 3.04 -2.26
CA VAL A 88 6.13 4.33 -2.62
C VAL A 88 6.95 4.18 -3.89
N ARG A 89 7.85 3.20 -3.93
CA ARG A 89 8.72 2.96 -5.08
C ARG A 89 7.94 2.64 -6.36
N GLN A 90 6.96 1.74 -6.28
CA GLN A 90 6.13 1.38 -7.44
C GLN A 90 5.30 2.55 -7.96
N LEU A 91 4.72 3.36 -7.07
CA LEU A 91 3.89 4.50 -7.46
C LEU A 91 4.75 5.63 -8.04
N ARG A 92 5.94 5.90 -7.48
CA ARG A 92 6.93 6.81 -8.07
C ARG A 92 7.31 6.40 -9.50
N GLY A 93 7.64 5.12 -9.71
CA GLY A 93 7.93 4.60 -11.05
C GLY A 93 6.71 4.68 -12.01
N ALA A 94 5.49 4.46 -11.50
CA ALA A 94 4.27 4.58 -12.29
C ALA A 94 3.95 6.04 -12.69
N LEU A 95 4.28 7.01 -11.82
CA LEU A 95 4.18 8.44 -12.12
C LEU A 95 5.21 8.87 -13.16
N ALA A 96 6.47 8.45 -13.00
CA ALA A 96 7.56 8.77 -13.91
C ALA A 96 7.29 8.27 -15.34
N THR A 97 6.72 7.07 -15.46
CA THR A 97 6.38 6.45 -16.76
C THR A 97 5.00 6.86 -17.29
N GLY A 98 4.21 7.62 -16.52
CA GLY A 98 2.81 7.94 -16.83
C GLY A 98 1.83 6.76 -16.81
N SER A 99 2.32 5.55 -16.55
CA SER A 99 1.50 4.34 -16.56
C SER A 99 0.41 4.29 -15.49
N ILE A 100 0.49 5.16 -14.47
CA ILE A 100 -0.57 5.37 -13.47
C ILE A 100 -1.88 5.90 -14.06
N LEU A 101 -1.87 6.42 -15.30
CA LEU A 101 -3.09 6.91 -15.96
C LEU A 101 -4.02 5.78 -16.44
N SER A 102 -3.57 4.51 -16.45
CA SER A 102 -4.44 3.36 -16.72
C SER A 102 -5.42 3.13 -15.55
N PRO A 103 -6.73 2.98 -15.80
CA PRO A 103 -7.72 2.67 -14.76
C PRO A 103 -7.40 1.41 -13.95
N GLU A 104 -6.83 0.39 -14.59
CA GLU A 104 -6.42 -0.85 -13.95
C GLU A 104 -5.29 -0.61 -12.95
N LYS A 105 -4.30 0.23 -13.30
CA LYS A 105 -3.24 0.63 -12.37
C LYS A 105 -3.81 1.46 -11.22
N GLN A 106 -4.72 2.39 -11.49
CA GLN A 106 -5.37 3.19 -10.45
C GLN A 106 -6.11 2.31 -9.44
N THR A 107 -6.88 1.34 -9.94
CA THR A 107 -7.59 0.35 -9.12
C THR A 107 -6.61 -0.47 -8.27
N ALA A 108 -5.53 -1.00 -8.89
CA ALA A 108 -4.56 -1.83 -8.19
C ALA A 108 -3.79 -1.06 -7.10
N PHE A 109 -3.35 0.16 -7.40
CA PHE A 109 -2.68 1.02 -6.41
C PHE A 109 -3.67 1.50 -5.34
N GLY A 110 -4.92 1.77 -5.70
CA GLY A 110 -5.98 2.14 -4.78
C GLY A 110 -6.30 1.05 -3.76
N GLU A 111 -6.53 -0.19 -4.21
CA GLU A 111 -6.69 -1.38 -3.36
C GLU A 111 -5.47 -1.56 -2.44
N ARG A 112 -4.27 -1.40 -3.00
CA ARG A 112 -3.02 -1.54 -2.24
C ARG A 112 -2.87 -0.47 -1.15
N LEU A 113 -3.18 0.79 -1.47
CA LEU A 113 -3.16 1.90 -0.52
C LEU A 113 -4.16 1.64 0.60
N TRP A 114 -5.40 1.29 0.28
CA TRP A 114 -6.43 1.00 1.29
C TRP A 114 -6.01 -0.09 2.26
N TRP A 115 -5.44 -1.18 1.74
CA TRP A 115 -4.90 -2.26 2.56
C TRP A 115 -3.76 -1.80 3.47
N LEU A 116 -2.84 -0.97 2.96
CA LEU A 116 -1.73 -0.41 3.74
C LEU A 116 -2.21 0.45 4.92
N LEU A 117 -3.29 1.21 4.72
CA LEU A 117 -3.90 2.03 5.77
C LEU A 117 -4.60 1.18 6.85
N GLY A 118 -4.79 -0.12 6.61
CA GLY A 118 -5.47 -1.04 7.51
C GLY A 118 -6.96 -1.21 7.21
N GLY A 119 -7.45 -0.72 6.06
CA GLY A 119 -8.85 -0.81 5.65
C GLY A 119 -9.27 -2.18 5.10
N GLY A 120 -8.39 -3.19 5.17
CA GLY A 120 -8.66 -4.55 4.70
C GLY A 120 -8.64 -4.69 3.17
N LEU A 121 -9.46 -5.60 2.63
CA LEU A 121 -9.48 -5.94 1.19
C LEU A 121 -10.92 -6.02 0.63
N PRO A 122 -11.65 -4.90 0.53
CA PRO A 122 -13.05 -4.90 0.09
C PRO A 122 -13.29 -5.57 -1.28
N MET A 123 -12.38 -5.35 -2.24
CA MET A 123 -12.47 -6.01 -3.56
C MET A 123 -12.35 -7.53 -3.46
N ARG A 124 -11.50 -8.04 -2.56
CA ARG A 124 -11.36 -9.48 -2.36
C ARG A 124 -12.59 -10.06 -1.71
N GLU A 125 -13.17 -9.35 -0.75
CA GLU A 125 -14.40 -9.75 -0.08
C GLU A 125 -15.59 -9.84 -1.03
N ALA A 126 -15.75 -8.84 -1.89
CA ALA A 126 -16.78 -8.84 -2.94
C ALA A 126 -16.64 -10.04 -3.89
N ARG A 127 -15.43 -10.59 -4.04
CA ARG A 127 -15.12 -11.74 -4.90
C ARG A 127 -15.14 -13.08 -4.16
N ILE A 128 -15.58 -13.14 -2.90
CA ILE A 128 -15.66 -14.42 -2.17
C ILE A 128 -16.82 -15.25 -2.75
N PRO A 129 -16.57 -16.47 -3.26
CA PRO A 129 -17.64 -17.32 -3.78
C PRO A 129 -18.64 -17.70 -2.69
N GLU A 130 -19.93 -17.76 -3.03
CA GLU A 130 -20.98 -18.16 -2.09
C GLU A 130 -20.76 -19.55 -1.47
N SER A 131 -20.15 -20.47 -2.23
CA SER A 131 -19.76 -21.78 -1.70
C SER A 131 -18.73 -21.68 -0.58
N ALA A 132 -17.77 -20.75 -0.68
CA ALA A 132 -16.78 -20.51 0.36
C ALA A 132 -17.41 -19.83 1.58
N LYS A 133 -18.30 -18.83 1.38
CA LYS A 133 -19.06 -18.20 2.48
C LYS A 133 -19.85 -19.24 3.27
N ARG A 134 -20.59 -20.13 2.59
CA ARG A 134 -21.35 -21.22 3.24
C ARG A 134 -20.46 -22.15 4.07
N GLN A 135 -19.27 -22.47 3.59
CA GLN A 135 -18.32 -23.31 4.34
C GLN A 135 -17.83 -22.61 5.61
N VAL A 136 -17.53 -21.31 5.54
CA VAL A 136 -17.12 -20.51 6.69
C VAL A 136 -18.26 -20.36 7.70
N ILE A 137 -19.48 -20.07 7.24
CA ILE A 137 -20.67 -19.96 8.10
C ILE A 137 -20.95 -21.31 8.80
N LYS A 138 -20.90 -22.41 8.05
CA LYS A 138 -21.07 -23.77 8.62
C LYS A 138 -19.99 -24.08 9.66
N ARG A 139 -18.72 -23.76 9.37
CA ARG A 139 -17.59 -24.00 10.29
C ARG A 139 -17.72 -23.18 11.57
N SER A 140 -18.11 -21.91 11.45
CA SER A 140 -18.20 -20.98 12.58
C SER A 140 -19.47 -21.14 13.43
N GLY A 141 -20.50 -21.80 12.87
CA GLY A 141 -21.82 -21.92 13.50
C GLY A 141 -22.60 -20.61 13.52
N GLY A 142 -22.32 -19.70 12.58
CA GLY A 142 -22.93 -18.36 12.54
C GLY A 142 -22.38 -17.37 13.57
N ALA A 143 -21.30 -17.71 14.26
CA ALA A 143 -20.66 -16.86 15.26
C ALA A 143 -19.34 -16.27 14.74
N CYS A 144 -19.00 -15.08 15.23
CA CYS A 144 -17.72 -14.43 15.02
C CYS A 144 -16.59 -15.33 15.55
N GLU A 145 -15.55 -15.51 14.75
CA GLU A 145 -14.40 -16.35 15.11
C GLU A 145 -13.46 -15.68 16.12
N PHE A 146 -13.67 -14.39 16.44
CA PHE A 146 -12.92 -13.67 17.47
C PHE A 146 -13.64 -13.61 18.82
N CYS A 147 -14.85 -13.04 18.83
CA CYS A 147 -15.58 -12.72 20.06
C CYS A 147 -16.80 -13.62 20.31
N ARG A 148 -17.14 -14.52 19.38
CA ARG A 148 -18.30 -15.43 19.44
C ARG A 148 -19.68 -14.78 19.34
N GLU A 149 -19.78 -13.46 19.26
CA GLU A 149 -21.03 -12.75 18.90
C GLU A 149 -21.53 -13.15 17.51
N PRO A 150 -22.82 -12.92 17.15
CA PRO A 150 -23.32 -13.21 15.82
C PRO A 150 -22.46 -12.59 14.72
N MET A 151 -22.08 -13.39 13.72
CA MET A 151 -21.29 -12.88 12.59
C MET A 151 -22.18 -12.06 11.63
N THR A 152 -21.58 -11.05 11.00
CA THR A 152 -22.22 -10.20 9.99
C THR A 152 -21.54 -10.27 8.64
N ALA A 153 -20.25 -10.65 8.59
CA ALA A 153 -19.49 -10.76 7.35
C ALA A 153 -18.56 -11.98 7.34
N VAL A 154 -18.09 -12.32 6.13
CA VAL A 154 -16.97 -13.24 5.89
C VAL A 154 -15.84 -12.45 5.24
N GLU A 155 -14.72 -12.30 5.93
CA GLU A 155 -13.57 -11.51 5.46
C GLU A 155 -12.36 -12.39 5.13
N ASN A 156 -11.46 -11.86 4.30
CA ASN A 156 -10.15 -12.46 4.08
C ASN A 156 -9.19 -12.11 5.21
N PHE A 157 -8.46 -13.10 5.71
CA PHE A 157 -7.36 -12.85 6.63
C PHE A 157 -6.02 -13.30 6.04
N GLY A 158 -5.28 -12.34 5.49
CA GLY A 158 -3.82 -12.47 5.38
C GLY A 158 -3.25 -13.21 4.16
N SER A 159 -4.06 -13.69 3.19
CA SER A 159 -3.46 -14.36 2.00
C SER A 159 -4.01 -13.91 0.65
N GLY A 160 -5.00 -13.02 0.61
CA GLY A 160 -5.62 -12.54 -0.64
C GLY A 160 -6.31 -13.64 -1.46
N CYS A 161 -6.37 -14.87 -0.94
CA CYS A 161 -6.98 -16.03 -1.57
C CYS A 161 -8.35 -16.30 -0.95
N ASN A 162 -9.39 -16.44 -1.78
CA ASN A 162 -10.76 -16.68 -1.32
C ASN A 162 -11.07 -18.17 -1.05
N ARG A 163 -10.07 -18.91 -0.57
CA ARG A 163 -10.26 -20.29 -0.09
C ARG A 163 -10.79 -20.26 1.34
N PRO A 164 -11.70 -21.16 1.73
CA PRO A 164 -12.29 -21.20 3.08
C PRO A 164 -11.28 -21.13 4.23
N LEU A 165 -10.08 -21.70 4.07
CA LEU A 165 -9.02 -21.69 5.10
C LEU A 165 -8.38 -20.30 5.33
N HIS A 166 -8.60 -19.36 4.42
CA HIS A 166 -8.12 -17.98 4.46
C HIS A 166 -9.25 -16.96 4.68
N LEU A 167 -10.45 -17.47 4.96
CA LEU A 167 -11.65 -16.70 5.23
C LEU A 167 -12.10 -16.95 6.66
N ARG A 168 -12.75 -15.97 7.28
CA ARG A 168 -13.26 -16.07 8.65
C ARG A 168 -14.60 -15.37 8.78
N ALA A 169 -15.46 -15.89 9.66
CA ALA A 169 -16.68 -15.21 10.06
C ALA A 169 -16.36 -14.12 11.11
N VAL A 170 -16.82 -12.90 10.89
CA VAL A 170 -16.59 -11.75 11.79
C VAL A 170 -17.88 -10.98 12.04
N CYS A 171 -17.99 -10.38 13.23
CA CYS A 171 -19.01 -9.35 13.50
C CYS A 171 -18.53 -7.98 13.03
N VAL A 172 -19.41 -6.98 13.07
CA VAL A 172 -19.11 -5.60 12.65
C VAL A 172 -17.94 -4.99 13.43
N ASP A 173 -17.85 -5.24 14.73
CA ASP A 173 -16.80 -4.67 15.60
C ASP A 173 -15.45 -5.35 15.41
N CYS A 174 -15.46 -6.65 15.09
CA CYS A 174 -14.23 -7.41 14.83
C CYS A 174 -13.76 -7.32 13.37
N SER A 175 -14.60 -6.85 12.46
CA SER A 175 -14.27 -6.69 11.04
C SER A 175 -13.13 -5.69 10.89
N ARG A 176 -12.06 -6.15 10.24
CA ARG A 176 -10.91 -5.29 9.92
C ARG A 176 -11.08 -4.64 8.56
N THR A 177 -11.93 -5.19 7.70
CA THR A 177 -12.22 -4.56 6.42
C THR A 177 -13.21 -3.41 6.59
N LYS A 178 -12.84 -2.28 5.99
CA LYS A 178 -13.61 -1.04 5.88
C LYS A 178 -13.98 -0.85 4.42
N ALA A 179 -15.22 -0.45 4.14
CA ALA A 179 -15.64 -0.15 2.79
C ALA A 179 -14.78 0.98 2.21
N TYR A 180 -14.52 0.96 0.90
CA TYR A 180 -13.96 2.15 0.27
C TYR A 180 -14.89 3.35 0.49
N GLY A 181 -14.30 4.55 0.59
CA GLY A 181 -15.09 5.74 0.88
C GLY A 181 -15.46 5.93 2.35
N ASP A 182 -15.05 5.03 3.26
CA ASP A 182 -15.25 5.21 4.70
C ASP A 182 -14.49 6.47 5.19
N LEU A 183 -15.26 7.55 5.36
CA LEU A 183 -14.74 8.86 5.75
C LEU A 183 -14.20 8.85 7.18
N GLU A 184 -14.86 8.16 8.11
CA GLU A 184 -14.42 8.09 9.50
C GLU A 184 -13.06 7.38 9.60
N PHE A 185 -12.92 6.25 8.93
CA PHE A 185 -11.66 5.52 8.88
C PHE A 185 -10.55 6.34 8.22
N SER A 186 -10.82 6.91 7.04
CA SER A 186 -9.82 7.68 6.27
C SER A 186 -9.38 8.97 6.96
N GLN A 187 -10.22 9.53 7.85
CA GLN A 187 -9.90 10.73 8.62
C GLN A 187 -9.30 10.43 9.99
N SER A 188 -9.19 9.17 10.39
CA SER A 188 -8.55 8.81 11.66
C SER A 188 -7.09 9.29 11.70
N ALA A 189 -6.66 9.78 12.87
CA ALA A 189 -5.32 10.34 13.07
C ALA A 189 -4.16 9.44 12.57
N PRO A 190 -4.12 8.12 12.84
CA PRO A 190 -3.05 7.25 12.33
C PRO A 190 -3.07 7.12 10.80
N VAL A 191 -4.26 7.09 10.19
CA VAL A 191 -4.40 7.00 8.72
C VAL A 191 -3.94 8.30 8.07
N VAL A 192 -4.34 9.46 8.59
CA VAL A 192 -3.91 10.78 8.10
C VAL A 192 -2.39 10.95 8.21
N ALA A 193 -1.79 10.51 9.33
CA ALA A 193 -0.33 10.56 9.51
C ALA A 193 0.41 9.70 8.46
N MET A 194 -0.10 8.48 8.20
CA MET A 194 0.47 7.60 7.17
C MET A 194 0.29 8.18 5.76
N LEU A 195 -0.89 8.70 5.44
CA LEU A 195 -1.16 9.35 4.15
C LEU A 195 -0.22 10.54 3.90
N ARG A 196 0.07 11.33 4.94
CA ARG A 196 1.03 12.44 4.85
C ARG A 196 2.46 11.96 4.56
N ASP A 197 2.96 10.96 5.30
CA ASP A 197 4.29 10.38 5.04
C ASP A 197 4.40 9.83 3.61
N LEU A 198 3.43 9.01 3.20
CA LEU A 198 3.41 8.44 1.85
C LEU A 198 3.33 9.52 0.78
N SER A 199 2.43 10.50 0.96
CA SER A 199 2.27 11.64 0.04
C SER A 199 3.58 12.40 -0.14
N GLN A 200 4.25 12.74 0.96
CA GLN A 200 5.52 13.47 0.92
C GLN A 200 6.57 12.69 0.13
N ARG A 201 6.77 11.41 0.44
CA ARG A 201 7.77 10.56 -0.22
C ARG A 201 7.49 10.31 -1.70
N ILE A 202 6.21 10.25 -2.08
CA ILE A 202 5.80 10.04 -3.48
C ILE A 202 5.95 11.33 -4.29
N ASN A 203 5.61 12.47 -3.71
CA ASN A 203 5.51 13.74 -4.44
C ASN A 203 6.84 14.51 -4.52
N THR A 204 7.86 14.13 -3.76
CA THR A 204 9.19 14.75 -3.90
C THR A 204 9.87 14.36 -5.21
N VAL A 205 10.57 15.32 -5.82
CA VAL A 205 11.34 15.08 -7.05
C VAL A 205 12.40 14.01 -6.80
N VAL A 206 13.18 14.17 -5.73
CA VAL A 206 14.20 13.21 -5.31
C VAL A 206 13.65 12.21 -4.28
N PRO A 207 14.09 10.94 -4.30
CA PRO A 207 13.76 9.98 -3.25
C PRO A 207 14.16 10.51 -1.87
N MET A 208 13.24 10.45 -0.89
CA MET A 208 13.55 10.87 0.48
C MET A 208 14.31 9.81 1.29
N ARG A 209 14.22 8.55 0.85
CA ARG A 209 14.86 7.40 1.47
C ARG A 209 15.52 6.54 0.40
N PRO A 210 16.58 5.78 0.70
CA PRO A 210 17.21 4.89 -0.27
C PRO A 210 16.23 3.90 -0.93
N CYS A 211 15.24 3.41 -0.17
CA CYS A 211 14.25 2.46 -0.68
C CYS A 211 13.15 3.06 -1.55
N ASP A 212 13.09 4.39 -1.67
CA ASP A 212 12.06 5.12 -2.44
C ASP A 212 12.45 5.26 -3.91
N ASP A 213 13.73 5.06 -4.24
CA ASP A 213 14.22 5.14 -5.62
C ASP A 213 13.76 3.92 -6.45
N PRO A 214 12.94 4.11 -7.50
CA PRO A 214 12.49 3.03 -8.37
C PRO A 214 13.59 2.42 -9.24
N ASP A 215 14.63 3.18 -9.55
CA ASP A 215 15.63 2.82 -10.54
C ASP A 215 16.90 2.27 -9.88
N HIS A 216 17.27 2.78 -8.71
CA HIS A 216 18.54 2.45 -8.06
C HIS A 216 18.43 1.59 -6.80
N TRP A 217 17.23 1.35 -6.26
CA TRP A 217 17.09 0.56 -5.02
C TRP A 217 17.39 -0.94 -5.22
N ASP A 218 18.55 -1.38 -4.72
CA ASP A 218 18.94 -2.79 -4.66
C ASP A 218 19.02 -3.30 -3.22
N TRP A 219 17.92 -3.90 -2.76
CA TRP A 219 17.85 -4.49 -1.43
C TRP A 219 18.83 -5.65 -1.20
N ARG A 220 19.26 -6.37 -2.26
CA ARG A 220 20.19 -7.50 -2.11
C ARG A 220 21.58 -6.97 -1.80
N SER A 221 22.03 -5.96 -2.53
CA SER A 221 23.27 -5.25 -2.25
C SER A 221 23.26 -4.61 -0.86
N PHE A 222 22.14 -4.02 -0.44
CA PHE A 222 21.98 -3.47 0.92
C PHE A 222 22.18 -4.54 2.01
N VAL A 223 21.52 -5.70 1.87
CA VAL A 223 21.66 -6.81 2.83
C VAL A 223 23.06 -7.44 2.79
N ALA A 224 23.70 -7.52 1.63
CA ALA A 224 25.07 -8.01 1.49
C ALA A 224 26.05 -7.11 2.26
N GLN A 225 25.91 -5.79 2.15
CA GLN A 225 26.73 -4.81 2.89
C GLN A 225 26.49 -4.87 4.41
N ARG A 226 25.24 -5.07 4.85
CA ARG A 226 24.94 -5.33 6.27
C ARG A 226 25.70 -6.54 6.81
N ARG A 227 25.75 -7.63 6.02
CA ARG A 227 26.44 -8.86 6.41
C ARG A 227 27.95 -8.66 6.50
N SER A 228 28.57 -7.99 5.53
CA SER A 228 30.02 -7.78 5.53
C SER A 228 30.48 -6.94 6.74
N ARG A 229 29.76 -5.87 7.07
CA ARG A 229 30.11 -4.97 8.19
C ARG A 229 29.90 -5.59 9.57
N ARG A 230 29.00 -6.56 9.71
CA ARG A 230 28.82 -7.28 10.97
C ARG A 230 30.08 -8.05 11.37
N PHE A 231 30.77 -8.66 10.40
CA PHE A 231 32.00 -9.42 10.64
C PHE A 231 33.22 -8.54 10.95
N GLU A 232 33.16 -7.23 10.68
CA GLU A 232 34.24 -6.29 11.01
C GLU A 232 34.17 -5.80 12.46
N LEU A 233 33.03 -6.00 13.13
CA LEU A 233 32.76 -5.55 14.51
C LEU A 233 32.86 -6.68 15.55
N GLU A 234 33.02 -7.93 15.11
CA GLU A 234 33.20 -9.13 15.94
C GLU A 234 34.68 -9.54 15.98
#